data_AF-A0A438KDL8-F1
#
_entry.id   AF-A0A438KDL8-F1
#
_cell.length_a   1.000
_cell.length_b   1.000
_cell.length_c   1.000
_cell.angle_alpha   90.00
_cell.angle_beta   90.00
_cell.angle_gamma   90.00
#
_symmetry.space_group_name_H-M   'P 1'
#
loop_
_entity.id
_entity.type
_entity.pdbx_description
1 polymer ?
#
loop_
_entity_poly.entity_id
_entity_poly.type
_entity_poly.pdbx_seq_one_letter_code
_entity_poly.pdbx_strand_id
1 'polypeptide(L)'
;MAKEGGFTDGFLVKGRNGLGVEVSHLLFADDTLILCDASKKNLEYLNWIFMLFVALSELKINMEESELIPVRDVSNLKELAGILGCKVGAFPTTYLGLRLEAPYKSYRV
;
A
#
# COMPACT_ATOMS: atom_id res chain seq x y z
N MET A 1 5.02 -15.00 -6.08
CA MET A 1 5.84 -15.24 -4.86
C MET A 1 5.22 -14.67 -3.59
N ALA A 2 4.86 -13.38 -3.47
CA ALA A 2 4.21 -12.85 -2.24
C ALA A 2 2.78 -13.38 -2.00
N LYS A 3 1.98 -13.56 -3.06
CA LYS A 3 0.61 -14.11 -2.98
C LYS A 3 0.57 -15.60 -2.61
N GLU A 4 1.51 -16.38 -3.14
CA GLU A 4 1.56 -17.83 -2.95
C GLU A 4 1.94 -18.24 -1.52
N GLY A 5 2.54 -17.30 -0.77
CA GLY A 5 2.80 -17.45 0.66
C GLY A 5 1.83 -16.70 1.59
N GLY A 6 0.75 -16.12 1.07
CA GLY A 6 -0.27 -15.44 1.88
C GLY A 6 0.19 -14.13 2.52
N PHE A 7 1.15 -13.41 1.92
CA PHE A 7 1.78 -12.24 2.52
C PHE A 7 1.06 -10.91 2.22
N THR A 8 0.16 -10.87 1.25
CA THR A 8 -0.67 -9.70 0.90
C THR A 8 -2.03 -10.18 0.40
N ASP A 9 -3.12 -9.77 1.04
CA ASP A 9 -4.45 -9.83 0.44
C ASP A 9 -4.61 -8.64 -0.51
N GLY A 10 -4.90 -8.88 -1.78
CA GLY A 10 -5.22 -7.81 -2.70
C GLY A 10 -6.69 -7.39 -2.61
N PHE A 11 -7.00 -6.21 -3.14
CA PHE A 11 -8.37 -5.75 -3.28
C PHE A 11 -8.99 -6.30 -4.57
N LEU A 12 -10.17 -6.90 -4.48
CA LEU A 12 -10.88 -7.40 -5.66
C LEU A 12 -11.57 -6.25 -6.41
N VAL A 13 -10.96 -5.81 -7.50
CA VAL A 13 -11.52 -4.83 -8.43
C VAL A 13 -12.41 -5.56 -9.43
N LYS A 14 -13.70 -5.20 -9.50
CA LYS A 14 -14.62 -5.81 -10.46
C LYS A 14 -14.22 -5.41 -11.89
N GLY A 15 -13.74 -6.36 -12.69
CA GLY A 15 -13.44 -6.14 -14.10
C GLY A 15 -14.72 -6.02 -14.94
N ARG A 16 -14.59 -5.49 -16.16
CA ARG A 16 -15.71 -5.34 -17.14
C ARG A 16 -16.43 -6.66 -17.45
N ASN A 17 -15.75 -7.80 -17.27
CA ASN A 17 -16.28 -9.13 -17.60
C ASN A 17 -16.88 -9.88 -16.40
N GLY A 18 -17.06 -9.21 -15.25
CA GLY A 18 -17.59 -9.83 -14.03
C GLY A 18 -16.60 -10.70 -13.25
N LEU A 19 -15.46 -11.07 -13.85
CA LEU A 19 -14.31 -11.64 -13.17
C LEU A 19 -13.55 -10.51 -12.45
N GLY A 20 -13.46 -10.61 -11.12
CA GLY A 20 -12.69 -9.67 -10.31
C GLY A 20 -11.19 -9.84 -10.55
N VAL A 21 -10.47 -8.74 -10.66
CA VAL A 21 -9.00 -8.70 -10.66
C VAL A 21 -8.56 -8.31 -9.26
N GLU A 22 -7.75 -9.15 -8.64
CA GLU A 22 -7.15 -8.84 -7.34
C GLU A 22 -5.93 -7.94 -7.55
N VAL A 23 -5.99 -6.72 -7.00
CA VAL A 23 -4.95 -5.69 -7.13
C VAL A 23 -4.35 -5.44 -5.75
N SER A 24 -3.04 -5.69 -5.60
CA SER A 24 -2.29 -5.37 -4.39
C SER A 24 -1.29 -4.22 -4.58
N HIS A 25 -0.94 -3.88 -5.81
CA HIS A 25 0.02 -2.81 -6.10
C HIS A 25 -0.22 -2.21 -7.50
N LEU A 26 0.12 -0.93 -7.64
CA LEU A 26 0.18 -0.21 -8.90
C LEU A 26 1.60 0.36 -9.06
N LEU A 27 2.21 0.12 -10.22
CA LEU A 27 3.57 0.53 -10.54
C LEU A 27 3.54 1.44 -11.76
N PHE A 28 4.15 2.62 -11.67
CA PHE A 28 4.39 3.49 -12.81
C PHE A 28 5.71 4.23 -12.67
N ALA A 29 6.68 3.93 -13.55
CA ALA A 29 8.03 4.48 -13.47
C ALA A 29 8.62 4.27 -12.05
N ASP A 30 8.91 5.37 -11.35
CA ASP A 30 9.42 5.43 -9.98
C ASP A 30 8.32 5.53 -8.90
N ASP A 31 7.07 5.80 -9.27
CA ASP A 31 5.94 5.86 -8.36
C ASP A 31 5.31 4.47 -8.14
N THR A 32 5.22 4.05 -6.88
CA THR A 32 4.66 2.75 -6.49
C THR A 32 3.61 2.92 -5.40
N LEU A 33 2.38 2.52 -5.68
CA LEU A 33 1.30 2.43 -4.70
C LEU A 33 1.10 0.99 -4.25
N ILE A 34 1.18 0.72 -2.94
CA ILE A 34 1.01 -0.62 -2.36
C ILE A 34 -0.20 -0.62 -1.45
N LEU A 35 -1.14 -1.53 -1.72
CA LEU A 35 -2.29 -1.81 -0.86
C LEU A 35 -1.92 -2.98 0.06
N CYS A 36 -1.98 -2.75 1.37
CA CYS A 36 -1.68 -3.77 2.37
C CYS A 36 -2.52 -3.56 3.63
N ASP A 37 -2.67 -4.62 4.42
CA ASP A 37 -3.35 -4.52 5.71
C ASP A 37 -2.49 -3.78 6.74
N ALA A 38 -3.17 -3.08 7.66
CA ALA A 38 -2.59 -2.41 8.81
C ALA A 38 -2.13 -3.40 9.90
N SER A 39 -1.28 -4.36 9.52
CA SER A 39 -0.70 -5.39 10.39
C SER A 39 0.80 -5.19 10.46
N LYS A 40 1.34 -5.11 11.68
CA LYS A 40 2.79 -5.04 11.94
C LYS A 40 3.57 -6.12 11.19
N LYS A 41 3.08 -7.36 11.23
CA LYS A 41 3.69 -8.50 10.54
C LYS A 41 3.75 -8.27 9.02
N ASN A 42 2.69 -7.73 8.42
CA ASN A 42 2.65 -7.47 6.98
C ASN A 42 3.62 -6.36 6.58
N LEU A 43 3.76 -5.31 7.41
CA LEU A 43 4.72 -4.24 7.17
C LEU A 43 6.16 -4.67 7.37
N GLU A 44 6.44 -5.57 8.31
CA GLU A 44 7.75 -6.19 8.46
C GLU A 44 8.14 -6.99 7.20
N TYR A 45 7.21 -7.77 6.64
CA TYR A 45 7.45 -8.45 5.36
C TYR A 45 7.66 -7.47 4.20
N LEU A 46 6.89 -6.39 4.15
CA LEU A 46 7.07 -5.36 3.14
C LEU A 46 8.45 -4.71 3.24
N ASN A 47 8.94 -4.47 4.45
CA ASN A 47 10.30 -3.97 4.68
C ASN A 47 11.37 -4.95 4.19
N TRP A 48 11.18 -6.26 4.38
CA TRP A 48 12.05 -7.28 3.80
C TRP A 48 12.07 -7.25 2.27
N ILE A 49 10.91 -7.06 1.64
CA ILE A 49 10.81 -6.92 0.19
C ILE A 49 11.55 -5.67 -0.29
N PHE A 50 11.40 -4.55 0.42
CA PHE A 50 12.12 -3.31 0.13
C PHE A 50 13.64 -3.45 0.23
N MET A 51 14.13 -4.11 1.28
CA MET A 51 15.56 -4.41 1.42
C MET A 51 16.07 -5.29 0.28
N LEU A 52 15.32 -6.32 -0.09
CA LEU A 52 15.67 -7.20 -1.22
C LEU A 52 15.67 -6.43 -2.55
N PHE A 53 14.67 -5.57 -2.77
CA PHE A 53 14.59 -4.73 -3.97
C PHE A 53 15.81 -3.82 -4.09
N VAL A 54 16.15 -3.09 -3.02
CA VAL A 54 17.34 -2.21 -2.99
C VAL A 54 18.62 -3.01 -3.28
N ALA A 55 18.75 -4.19 -2.67
CA ALA A 55 19.93 -5.05 -2.86
C ALA A 55 20.07 -5.60 -4.28
N LEU A 56 18.96 -5.87 -4.97
CA LEU A 56 18.98 -6.46 -6.32
C LEU A 56 18.94 -5.44 -7.45
N SER A 57 18.31 -4.29 -7.24
CA SER A 57 18.10 -3.27 -8.28
C SER A 57 19.19 -2.19 -8.30
N GLU A 58 20.02 -2.12 -7.26
CA GLU A 58 20.95 -1.00 -7.01
C GLU A 58 20.26 0.37 -6.91
N LEU A 59 18.93 0.39 -6.77
CA LEU A 59 18.13 1.60 -6.58
C LEU A 59 17.97 1.91 -5.09
N LYS A 60 17.51 3.12 -4.79
CA LYS A 60 17.16 3.57 -3.44
C LYS A 60 15.68 3.87 -3.37
N ILE A 61 15.03 3.43 -2.31
CA ILE A 61 13.67 3.82 -1.99
C ILE A 61 13.71 5.17 -1.27
N ASN A 62 12.98 6.15 -1.78
CA ASN A 62 12.88 7.45 -1.15
C ASN A 62 11.83 7.42 -0.03
N MET A 63 12.29 7.12 1.18
CA MET A 63 11.43 7.11 2.36
C MET A 63 10.94 8.50 2.79
N GLU A 64 11.60 9.57 2.35
CA GLU A 64 11.14 10.94 2.61
C GLU A 64 9.89 11.28 1.79
N GLU A 65 9.78 10.79 0.57
CA GLU A 65 8.59 10.99 -0.28
C GLU A 65 7.55 9.87 -0.14
N SER A 66 7.90 8.77 0.54
CA SER A 66 6.97 7.67 0.80
C SER A 66 6.01 8.02 1.94
N GLU A 67 4.73 7.67 1.77
CA GLU A 67 3.69 7.91 2.77
C GLU A 67 2.85 6.64 3.05
N LEU A 68 2.52 6.41 4.33
CA LEU A 68 1.52 5.44 4.76
C LEU A 68 0.19 6.15 4.98
N ILE A 69 -0.81 5.84 4.16
CA ILE A 69 -2.12 6.48 4.18
C ILE A 69 -3.18 5.48 4.70
N PRO A 70 -3.93 5.82 5.76
CA PRO A 70 -4.97 4.95 6.28
C PRO A 70 -6.24 5.03 5.40
N VAL A 71 -6.75 3.87 4.96
CA VAL A 71 -8.05 3.80 4.24
C VAL A 71 -9.25 3.80 5.20
N ARG A 72 -9.03 3.35 6.44
CA ARG A 72 -10.02 3.30 7.52
C ARG A 72 -9.39 3.80 8.82
N ASP A 73 -10.15 3.75 9.90
CA ASP A 73 -9.59 4.04 11.23
C ASP A 73 -8.55 2.98 11.62
N VAL A 74 -7.32 3.45 11.89
CA VAL A 74 -6.14 2.64 12.25
C VAL A 74 -5.47 3.32 13.43
N SER A 75 -5.69 2.79 14.64
CA SER A 75 -5.27 3.42 15.89
C SER A 75 -3.74 3.47 16.08
N ASN A 76 -3.00 2.56 15.46
CA ASN A 76 -1.54 2.44 15.58
C ASN A 76 -0.77 2.93 14.34
N LEU A 77 -1.38 3.79 13.51
CA LEU A 77 -0.81 4.24 12.23
C LEU A 77 0.61 4.82 12.34
N LYS A 78 0.89 5.60 13.40
CA LYS A 78 2.22 6.20 13.60
C LYS A 78 3.30 5.16 13.92
N GLU A 79 2.96 4.11 14.65
CA GLU A 79 3.88 2.98 14.89
C GLU A 79 4.16 2.25 13.58
N LEU A 80 3.10 1.98 12.81
CA LEU A 80 3.19 1.30 11.51
C LEU A 80 4.05 2.08 10.50
N ALA A 81 3.87 3.39 10.40
CA ALA A 81 4.73 4.25 9.56
C ALA A 81 6.19 4.23 10.02
N GLY A 82 6.43 4.17 11.34
CA GLY A 82 7.76 4.02 11.91
C GLY A 82 8.45 2.71 11.55
N ILE A 83 7.70 1.62 11.39
CA ILE A 83 8.24 0.31 10.94
C ILE A 83 8.72 0.38 9.49
N LEU A 84 7.96 1.06 8.63
CA LEU A 84 8.32 1.26 7.23
C LEU A 84 9.40 2.35 7.05
N GLY A 85 9.52 3.26 8.01
CA GLY A 85 10.40 4.42 7.92
C GLY A 85 9.85 5.55 7.05
N CYS A 86 8.53 5.55 6.77
CA CYS A 86 7.88 6.53 5.90
C CYS A 86 7.04 7.55 6.68
N LYS A 87 6.54 8.59 6.00
CA LYS A 87 5.66 9.60 6.60
C LYS A 87 4.25 9.05 6.80
N VAL A 88 3.48 9.65 7.72
CA VAL A 88 2.03 9.42 7.79
C VAL A 88 1.35 10.39 6.84
N GLY A 89 0.62 9.86 5.86
CA GLY A 89 -0.16 10.65 4.91
C GLY A 89 -1.67 10.60 5.22
N ALA A 90 -2.46 11.32 4.42
CA ALA A 90 -3.91 11.38 4.57
C ALA A 90 -4.61 11.60 3.22
N PHE A 91 -5.91 11.30 3.16
CA PHE A 91 -6.76 11.67 2.03
C PHE A 91 -7.23 13.12 2.10
N PRO A 92 -7.50 13.78 0.95
CA PRO A 92 -7.25 13.29 -0.40
C PRO A 92 -5.75 13.33 -0.74
N THR A 93 -5.26 12.33 -1.47
CA THR A 93 -3.88 12.29 -1.96
C THR A 93 -3.87 12.27 -3.49
N THR A 94 -2.71 12.45 -4.11
CA THR A 94 -2.56 12.42 -5.57
C THR A 94 -1.55 11.35 -5.95
N TYR A 95 -1.96 10.45 -6.83
CA TYR A 95 -1.07 9.46 -7.45
C TYR A 95 -1.10 9.70 -8.97
N LEU A 96 0.03 10.11 -9.56
CA LEU A 96 0.16 10.38 -11.01
C LEU A 96 -0.88 11.38 -11.56
N GLY A 97 -1.18 12.44 -10.80
CA GLY A 97 -2.20 13.42 -11.16
C GLY A 97 -3.65 12.95 -10.94
N LEU A 98 -3.87 11.70 -10.53
CA LEU A 98 -5.18 11.19 -10.12
C LEU A 98 -5.39 11.45 -8.64
N ARG A 99 -6.42 12.25 -8.31
CA ARG A 99 -6.85 12.42 -6.93
C ARG A 99 -7.49 11.14 -6.42
N LEU A 100 -6.90 10.58 -5.37
CA LEU A 100 -7.48 9.49 -4.61
C LEU A 100 -8.25 10.10 -3.44
N GLU A 101 -9.52 9.72 -3.33
CA GLU A 101 -10.42 10.15 -2.26
C GLU A 101 -10.67 8.99 -1.29
N ALA A 102 -10.93 9.32 -0.03
CA ALA A 102 -11.30 8.31 0.96
C ALA A 102 -12.63 7.63 0.56
N PRO A 103 -12.83 6.34 0.89
CA PRO A 103 -14.09 5.67 0.58
C PRO A 103 -15.28 6.35 1.25
N TYR A 104 -16.37 6.50 0.48
CA TYR A 104 -17.66 6.96 0.96
C TYR A 104 -18.16 6.09 2.13
N LYS A 105 -18.59 6.71 3.22
CA LYS A 105 -19.21 6.01 4.36
C LYS A 105 -20.48 5.31 3.88
N SER A 106 -20.40 4.02 3.56
CA SER A 106 -21.60 3.17 3.57
C SER A 106 -21.96 2.90 5.02
N TYR A 107 -22.83 3.75 5.57
CA TYR A 107 -23.57 3.37 6.76
C TYR A 107 -24.39 2.13 6.38
N ARG A 108 -24.11 0.99 7.02
CA ARG A 108 -25.06 -0.11 7.05
C ARG A 108 -26.27 0.39 7.85
N VAL A 109 -27.39 0.59 7.16
CA VAL A 109 -28.73 0.60 7.78
C VAL A 109 -29.07 -0.83 8.19
#